data_AF-A0A0U1QTI7-F1
#
_entry.id   AF-A0A0U1QTI7-F1
#
_cell.length_a   1.000
_cell.length_b   1.000
_cell.length_c   1.000
_cell.angle_alpha   90.00
_cell.angle_beta   90.00
_cell.angle_gamma   90.00
#
_symmetry.space_group_name_H-M   'P 1'
#
loop_
_entity.id
_entity.type
_entity.pdbx_description
1 polymer ?
#
loop_
_entity_poly.entity_id
_entity_poly.type
_entity_poly.pdbx_seq_one_letter_code
_entity_poly.pdbx_strand_id
1 'polypeptide(L)'
;MYLGKHFPDGIQIKLNFFGHTADPQRRTFDCPHMAWVLVDNPYFDQHNLGQALIRVNRYVIDDDKRPLCIGRTVGSRTVPPTVLYDDLNPVLLGMKLKSFADSVPATLRIALYTHYSAELTLVGLTKAHEFDCDQAMLFDYLNRYAYLV
;
A
#
# COMPACT_ATOMS: atom_id res chain seq x y z
N MET A 1 9.10 -5.70 34.35
CA MET A 1 9.28 -5.21 32.97
C MET A 1 8.09 -5.70 32.15
N TYR A 2 7.00 -4.94 32.17
CA TYR A 2 5.74 -5.23 31.48
C TYR A 2 5.29 -3.92 30.85
N LEU A 3 5.36 -3.79 29.52
CA LEU A 3 4.66 -2.74 28.79
C LEU A 3 3.71 -3.43 27.83
N GLY A 4 2.55 -3.79 28.38
CA GLY A 4 1.43 -4.34 27.64
C GLY A 4 0.73 -3.26 26.80
N LYS A 5 0.52 -3.61 25.53
CA LYS A 5 -0.75 -3.50 24.81
C LYS A 5 -1.66 -2.33 25.20
N HIS A 6 -1.45 -1.18 24.56
CA HIS A 6 -2.55 -0.29 24.16
C HIS A 6 -2.21 0.30 22.79
N PHE A 7 -2.69 -0.35 21.73
CA PHE A 7 -2.77 0.26 20.39
C PHE A 7 -4.25 0.33 20.01
N PRO A 8 -4.96 1.42 20.34
CA PRO A 8 -6.35 1.65 19.97
C PRO A 8 -6.43 2.33 18.59
N ASP A 9 -5.54 1.99 17.65
CA ASP A 9 -5.50 2.63 16.34
C ASP A 9 -6.38 1.85 15.37
N GLY A 10 -7.68 1.78 15.61
CA GLY A 10 -8.62 1.10 14.72
C GLY A 10 -10.02 1.63 14.89
N ILE A 11 -10.77 1.71 13.80
CA ILE A 11 -12.17 2.14 13.85
C ILE A 11 -13.01 0.94 14.29
N GLN A 12 -13.73 1.07 15.41
CA GLN A 12 -14.68 0.06 15.86
C GLN A 12 -15.93 0.08 14.98
N ILE A 13 -16.34 -1.08 14.50
CA ILE A 13 -17.45 -1.23 13.54
C ILE A 13 -18.31 -2.45 13.88
N LYS A 14 -19.61 -2.33 13.60
CA LYS A 14 -20.53 -3.47 13.52
C LYS A 14 -20.52 -4.03 12.10
N LEU A 15 -20.37 -5.35 11.97
CA LEU A 15 -20.23 -6.08 10.70
C LEU A 15 -21.32 -5.75 9.67
N ASN A 16 -22.53 -5.42 10.13
CA ASN A 16 -23.70 -5.16 9.29
C ASN A 16 -23.53 -3.97 8.31
N PHE A 17 -22.47 -3.17 8.46
CA PHE A 17 -22.19 -2.01 7.61
C PHE A 17 -21.06 -2.23 6.59
N PHE A 18 -20.36 -3.36 6.61
CA PHE A 18 -19.21 -3.59 5.72
C PHE A 18 -19.60 -4.35 4.45
N GLY A 19 -19.42 -3.71 3.29
CA GLY A 19 -19.56 -4.33 1.97
C GLY A 19 -18.39 -5.23 1.56
N HIS A 20 -17.42 -5.45 2.45
CA HIS A 20 -16.26 -6.32 2.21
C HIS A 20 -16.28 -7.48 3.20
N THR A 21 -16.56 -8.68 2.69
CA THR A 21 -16.49 -9.91 3.47
C THR A 21 -15.07 -10.46 3.40
N ALA A 22 -14.40 -10.62 4.54
CA ALA A 22 -13.13 -11.31 4.60
C ALA A 22 -13.32 -12.79 4.21
N ASP A 23 -12.37 -13.34 3.46
CA ASP A 23 -12.31 -14.75 3.16
C ASP A 23 -12.09 -15.52 4.47
N PRO A 24 -13.00 -16.43 4.85
CA PRO A 24 -12.91 -17.15 6.11
C PRO A 24 -11.70 -18.11 6.19
N GLN A 25 -11.10 -18.46 5.05
CA GLN A 25 -9.96 -19.38 4.99
C GLN A 25 -8.61 -18.64 5.07
N ARG A 26 -8.60 -17.32 4.87
CA ARG A 26 -7.37 -16.52 4.82
C ARG A 26 -7.19 -15.72 6.09
N ARG A 27 -5.95 -15.62 6.55
CA ARG A 27 -5.59 -14.83 7.72
C ARG A 27 -5.47 -13.36 7.33
N THR A 28 -6.24 -12.50 8.01
CA THR A 28 -6.16 -11.05 7.80
C THR A 28 -4.86 -10.50 8.35
N PHE A 29 -4.26 -9.59 7.59
CA PHE A 29 -3.10 -8.84 8.03
C PHE A 29 -3.51 -7.79 9.06
N ASP A 30 -2.73 -7.65 10.14
CA ASP A 30 -2.94 -6.64 11.18
C ASP A 30 -1.81 -5.60 11.17
N CYS A 31 -2.16 -4.33 10.92
CA CYS A 31 -1.23 -3.21 10.96
C CYS A 31 -1.90 -1.95 11.49
N PRO A 32 -1.14 -0.92 11.92
CA PRO A 32 -1.69 0.34 12.40
C PRO A 32 -2.67 1.00 11.40
N HIS A 33 -3.69 1.69 11.92
CA HIS A 33 -4.62 2.45 11.06
C HIS A 33 -3.90 3.58 10.32
N MET A 34 -4.31 3.85 9.08
CA MET A 34 -3.66 4.79 8.15
C MET A 34 -2.20 4.45 7.83
N ALA A 35 -1.77 3.20 8.03
CA ALA A 35 -0.46 2.73 7.60
C ALA A 35 -0.32 2.64 6.07
N TRP A 36 0.93 2.64 5.63
CA TRP A 36 1.33 2.40 4.24
C TRP A 36 1.98 1.03 4.15
N VAL A 37 1.53 0.20 3.21
CA VAL A 37 1.97 -1.18 3.09
C VAL A 37 2.27 -1.48 1.63
N LEU A 38 3.43 -2.07 1.34
CA LEU A 38 3.68 -2.72 0.06
C LEU A 38 3.13 -4.13 0.14
N VAL A 39 2.35 -4.54 -0.86
CA VAL A 39 1.86 -5.92 -0.95
C VAL A 39 2.18 -6.48 -2.33
N ASP A 40 2.44 -7.78 -2.39
CA ASP A 40 2.42 -8.51 -3.65
C ASP A 40 0.96 -8.49 -4.14
N ASN A 41 0.72 -7.88 -5.30
CA ASN A 41 -0.61 -7.78 -5.86
C ASN A 41 -0.64 -8.59 -7.15
N PRO A 42 -1.43 -9.67 -7.23
CA PRO A 42 -1.48 -10.54 -8.41
C PRO A 42 -1.74 -9.78 -9.71
N TYR A 43 -2.52 -8.69 -9.67
CA TYR A 43 -2.75 -7.84 -10.83
C TYR A 43 -1.46 -7.13 -11.28
N PHE A 44 -0.68 -6.60 -10.33
CA PHE A 44 0.57 -5.90 -10.66
C PHE A 44 1.69 -6.86 -11.02
N ASP A 45 1.75 -8.04 -10.39
CA ASP A 45 2.69 -9.11 -10.76
C ASP A 45 2.47 -9.56 -12.21
N GLN A 46 1.22 -9.75 -12.63
CA GLN A 46 0.86 -10.07 -14.03
C GLN A 46 1.32 -9.01 -15.03
N HIS A 47 1.50 -7.77 -14.58
CA HIS A 47 1.98 -6.66 -15.38
C HIS A 47 3.47 -6.38 -15.21
N ASN A 48 4.25 -7.16 -14.44
CA ASN A 48 5.65 -6.87 -14.09
C ASN A 48 5.83 -5.55 -13.32
N LEU A 49 4.79 -5.07 -12.65
CA LEU A 49 4.84 -3.93 -11.74
C LEU A 49 5.39 -4.32 -10.35
N GLY A 50 5.29 -5.61 -10.01
CA GLY A 50 5.64 -6.16 -8.71
C GLY A 50 4.64 -5.72 -7.65
N GLN A 51 5.11 -5.02 -6.63
CA GLN A 51 4.33 -4.70 -5.43
C GLN A 51 3.43 -3.46 -5.60
N ALA A 52 2.22 -3.53 -5.03
CA ALA A 52 1.30 -2.41 -4.93
C ALA A 52 1.50 -1.66 -3.61
N LEU A 53 1.57 -0.33 -3.67
CA LEU A 53 1.48 0.51 -2.48
C LEU A 53 0.03 0.74 -2.08
N ILE A 54 -0.30 0.32 -0.87
CA ILE A 54 -1.65 0.34 -0.34
C ILE A 54 -1.69 1.22 0.91
N ARG A 55 -2.67 2.12 0.94
CA ARG A 55 -3.05 2.83 2.17
C ARG A 55 -4.10 2.01 2.91
N VAL A 56 -3.82 1.71 4.17
CA VAL A 56 -4.64 0.80 4.96
C VAL A 56 -5.54 1.56 5.93
N ASN A 57 -6.82 1.20 5.92
CA ASN A 57 -7.73 1.47 7.02
C ASN A 57 -7.90 0.20 7.84
N ARG A 58 -7.44 0.24 9.08
CA ARG A 58 -7.62 -0.84 10.06
C ARG A 58 -8.94 -0.67 10.81
N TYR A 59 -9.73 -1.72 10.85
CA TYR A 59 -10.98 -1.81 11.60
C TYR A 59 -10.89 -2.89 12.68
N VAL A 60 -11.63 -2.72 13.76
CA VAL A 60 -11.82 -3.75 14.78
C VAL A 60 -13.30 -4.12 14.80
N ILE A 61 -13.59 -5.38 14.53
CA ILE A 61 -14.97 -5.88 14.54
C ILE A 61 -15.40 -6.08 15.99
N ASP A 62 -16.50 -5.45 16.41
CA ASP A 62 -16.94 -5.48 17.81
C ASP A 62 -17.23 -6.89 18.33
N ASP A 63 -17.84 -7.74 17.51
CA ASP A 63 -18.34 -9.07 17.94
C ASP A 63 -17.22 -10.10 18.14
N ASP A 64 -16.14 -10.04 17.36
CA ASP A 64 -15.05 -11.04 17.35
C ASP A 64 -13.69 -10.41 17.75
N LYS A 65 -13.64 -9.09 17.95
CA LYS A 65 -12.43 -8.27 18.22
C LYS A 65 -11.28 -8.52 17.25
N ARG A 66 -11.56 -9.07 16.07
CA ARG A 66 -10.54 -9.36 15.05
C ARG A 66 -10.21 -8.10 14.26
N PRO A 67 -8.92 -7.86 13.98
CA PRO A 67 -8.51 -6.79 13.10
C PRO A 67 -8.86 -7.12 11.65
N LEU A 68 -9.43 -6.14 10.96
CA LEU A 68 -9.70 -6.16 9.53
C LEU A 68 -9.00 -4.98 8.87
N CYS A 69 -7.93 -5.24 8.12
CA CYS A 69 -7.26 -4.22 7.32
C CYS A 69 -7.86 -4.20 5.92
N ILE A 70 -8.41 -3.05 5.53
CA ILE A 70 -8.87 -2.81 4.17
C ILE A 70 -7.93 -1.82 3.52
N GLY A 71 -7.35 -2.26 2.43
CA GLY A 71 -6.41 -1.54 1.62
C GLY A 71 -7.08 -0.92 0.41
N ARG A 72 -6.77 0.35 0.14
CA ARG A 72 -6.98 0.92 -1.19
C ARG A 72 -5.62 1.13 -1.84
N THR A 73 -5.42 0.54 -3.01
CA THR A 73 -4.28 0.88 -3.87
C THR A 73 -4.31 2.38 -4.07
N VAL A 74 -3.21 3.04 -3.75
CA VAL A 74 -3.18 4.49 -3.85
C VAL A 74 -3.47 4.87 -5.29
N GLY A 75 -4.33 5.89 -5.39
CA GLY A 75 -4.95 6.56 -6.53
C GLY A 75 -5.52 5.75 -7.70
N SER A 76 -5.44 4.42 -7.70
CA SER A 76 -6.33 3.63 -8.55
C SER A 76 -7.79 3.96 -8.22
N ARG A 77 -8.47 4.60 -9.17
CA ARG A 77 -9.90 4.92 -9.06
C ARG A 77 -10.77 3.72 -9.39
N THR A 78 -10.24 2.80 -10.18
CA THR A 78 -10.93 1.64 -10.74
C THR A 78 -10.74 0.37 -9.90
N VAL A 79 -9.62 0.25 -9.16
CA VAL A 79 -9.39 -0.91 -8.28
C VAL A 79 -10.20 -0.73 -6.99
N PRO A 80 -11.16 -1.63 -6.72
CA PRO A 80 -11.94 -1.57 -5.50
C PRO A 80 -11.04 -1.80 -4.27
N PRO A 81 -11.38 -1.24 -3.10
CA PRO A 81 -10.71 -1.58 -1.85
C PRO A 81 -10.77 -3.09 -1.62
N THR A 82 -9.69 -3.65 -1.09
CA THR A 82 -9.56 -5.08 -0.82
C THR A 82 -9.17 -5.34 0.62
N VAL A 83 -9.60 -6.48 1.15
CA VAL A 83 -9.11 -6.97 2.44
C VAL A 83 -7.66 -7.42 2.27
N LEU A 84 -6.78 -7.00 3.18
CA LEU A 84 -5.39 -7.42 3.18
C LEU A 84 -5.20 -8.70 3.99
N TYR A 85 -4.44 -9.62 3.40
CA TYR A 85 -4.15 -10.93 3.97
C TYR A 85 -2.64 -11.14 4.07
N ASP A 86 -2.21 -11.99 5.00
CA ASP A 86 -0.78 -12.26 5.27
C ASP A 86 -0.07 -12.90 4.07
N ASP A 87 -0.79 -13.66 3.24
CA ASP A 87 -0.26 -14.34 2.05
C ASP A 87 0.03 -13.38 0.86
N LEU A 88 -0.36 -12.11 0.97
CA LEU A 88 0.05 -11.04 0.04
C LEU A 88 1.43 -10.44 0.40
N ASN A 89 2.16 -11.08 1.33
CA ASN A 89 3.46 -10.65 1.85
C ASN A 89 3.53 -9.15 2.21
N PRO A 90 2.59 -8.63 3.03
CA PRO A 90 2.53 -7.21 3.34
C PRO A 90 3.77 -6.72 4.09
N VAL A 91 4.45 -5.73 3.51
CA VAL A 91 5.58 -5.02 4.12
C VAL A 91 5.09 -3.67 4.62
N LEU A 92 4.96 -3.53 5.94
CA LEU A 92 4.65 -2.26 6.58
C LEU A 92 5.77 -1.25 6.32
N LEU A 93 5.46 -0.24 5.51
CA LEU A 93 6.27 0.95 5.43
C LEU A 93 6.00 1.73 6.72
N GLY A 94 7.01 1.88 7.59
CA GLY A 94 6.90 2.73 8.78
C GLY A 94 6.60 4.19 8.42
N MET A 95 6.88 5.15 9.31
CA MET A 95 6.85 6.61 8.99
C MET A 95 7.83 7.05 7.87
N LYS A 96 8.30 6.10 7.06
CA LYS A 96 9.43 6.14 6.15
C LYS A 96 9.07 6.49 4.71
N LEU A 97 7.82 6.76 4.34
CA LEU A 97 7.53 7.23 2.98
C LEU A 97 8.30 8.53 2.69
N LYS A 98 8.37 9.42 3.69
CA LYS A 98 9.21 10.62 3.64
C LYS A 98 10.69 10.27 3.55
N SER A 99 11.21 9.32 4.35
CA SER A 99 12.63 8.95 4.27
C SER A 99 13.01 8.20 2.98
N PHE A 100 12.07 7.45 2.38
CA PHE A 100 12.24 6.82 1.08
C PHE A 100 12.22 7.85 -0.03
N ALA A 101 11.30 8.82 0.03
CA ALA A 101 11.35 9.95 -0.88
C ALA A 101 12.67 10.72 -0.70
N ASP A 102 13.09 10.98 0.54
CA ASP A 102 14.33 11.71 0.82
C ASP A 102 15.60 10.96 0.39
N SER A 103 15.55 9.63 0.20
CA SER A 103 16.66 8.86 -0.37
C SER A 103 16.73 8.89 -1.89
N VAL A 104 15.70 9.41 -2.56
CA VAL A 104 15.66 9.62 -4.01
C VAL A 104 16.15 11.05 -4.35
N PRO A 105 17.02 11.22 -5.37
CA PRO A 105 17.49 12.53 -5.80
C PRO A 105 16.35 13.53 -6.01
N ALA A 106 16.52 14.76 -5.51
CA ALA A 106 15.46 15.78 -5.55
C ALA A 106 14.99 16.10 -6.99
N THR A 107 15.90 16.08 -7.96
CA THR A 107 15.59 16.27 -9.38
C THR A 107 14.64 15.20 -9.90
N LEU A 108 14.93 13.93 -9.60
CA LEU A 108 14.10 12.80 -9.99
C LEU A 108 12.75 12.83 -9.28
N ARG A 109 12.72 13.19 -7.99
CA ARG A 109 11.46 13.39 -7.26
C ARG A 109 10.57 14.43 -7.90
N ILE A 110 11.13 15.61 -8.22
CA ILE A 110 10.40 16.70 -8.87
C ILE A 110 9.85 16.23 -10.22
N ALA A 111 10.67 15.52 -11.01
CA ALA A 111 10.23 14.95 -12.28
C ALA A 111 9.06 13.96 -12.08
N LEU A 112 9.15 13.06 -11.09
CA LEU A 112 8.06 12.12 -10.77
C LEU A 112 6.78 12.86 -10.38
N TYR A 113 6.86 13.82 -9.45
CA TYR A 113 5.71 14.63 -9.02
C TYR A 113 5.09 15.46 -10.14
N THR A 114 5.85 15.82 -11.17
CA THR A 114 5.39 16.65 -12.29
C THR A 114 4.71 15.84 -13.37
N HIS A 115 5.19 14.62 -13.65
CA HIS A 115 4.79 13.85 -14.82
C HIS A 115 3.79 12.73 -14.52
N TYR A 116 3.69 12.31 -13.26
CA TYR A 116 2.94 11.11 -12.91
C TYR A 116 1.88 11.38 -11.84
N SER A 117 0.86 10.53 -11.83
CA SER A 117 -0.10 10.48 -10.74
C SER A 117 0.60 10.18 -9.41
N ALA A 118 -0.07 10.40 -8.28
CA ALA A 118 0.51 10.12 -6.97
C ALA A 118 0.95 8.64 -6.84
N GLU A 119 0.23 7.76 -7.50
CA GLU A 119 0.42 6.31 -7.58
C GLU A 119 1.73 5.96 -8.27
N LEU A 120 1.88 6.42 -9.51
CA LEU A 120 3.07 6.17 -10.33
C LEU A 120 4.26 6.93 -9.78
N THR A 121 4.05 8.07 -9.12
CA THR A 121 5.10 8.72 -8.36
C THR A 121 5.60 7.83 -7.23
N LEU A 122 4.71 7.22 -6.44
CA LEU A 122 5.11 6.36 -5.33
C LEU A 122 5.76 5.04 -5.79
N VAL A 123 5.26 4.45 -6.88
CA VAL A 123 5.94 3.34 -7.56
C VAL A 123 7.32 3.79 -8.04
N GLY A 124 7.42 4.97 -8.64
CA GLY A 124 8.68 5.58 -9.07
C GLY A 124 9.66 5.74 -7.92
N LEU A 125 9.21 6.26 -6.78
CA LEU A 125 10.04 6.46 -5.59
C LEU A 125 10.52 5.14 -4.97
N THR A 126 9.70 4.10 -5.00
CA THR A 126 10.06 2.77 -4.45
C THR A 126 10.99 2.00 -5.38
N LYS A 127 10.77 2.10 -6.69
CA LYS A 127 11.57 1.46 -7.74
C LYS A 127 12.85 2.21 -8.12
N ALA A 128 12.99 3.48 -7.74
CA ALA A 128 14.15 4.30 -8.10
C ALA A 128 15.49 3.61 -7.78
N HIS A 129 15.61 2.95 -6.61
CA HIS A 129 16.83 2.25 -6.21
C HIS A 129 17.11 0.96 -7.00
N GLU A 130 16.08 0.31 -7.55
CA GLU A 130 16.26 -0.86 -8.42
C GLU A 130 16.80 -0.48 -9.80
N PHE A 131 16.62 0.78 -10.20
CA PHE A 131 17.12 1.35 -11.46
C PHE A 131 18.32 2.27 -11.26
N ASP A 132 19.03 2.18 -10.13
CA ASP A 132 20.17 3.06 -9.80
C ASP A 132 19.84 4.57 -9.92
N CYS A 133 18.58 4.92 -9.67
CA CYS A 133 18.00 6.26 -9.87
C CYS A 133 18.11 6.80 -11.31
N ASP A 134 18.24 5.93 -12.32
CA ASP A 134 18.19 6.31 -13.72
C ASP A 134 16.78 6.77 -14.13
N GLN A 135 16.68 8.04 -14.51
CA GLN A 135 15.39 8.64 -14.84
C GLN A 135 14.76 8.03 -16.09
N ALA A 136 15.55 7.70 -17.13
CA ALA A 136 15.01 7.23 -18.39
C ALA A 136 14.42 5.82 -18.25
N MET A 137 15.14 4.92 -17.57
CA MET A 137 14.67 3.57 -17.26
C MET A 137 13.44 3.60 -16.35
N LEU A 138 13.44 4.45 -15.33
CA LEU A 138 12.29 4.59 -14.44
C LEU A 138 11.06 5.12 -15.19
N PHE A 139 11.23 6.11 -16.06
CA PHE A 139 10.12 6.68 -16.84
C PHE A 139 9.60 5.71 -17.89
N ASP A 140 10.50 4.98 -18.57
CA ASP A 140 10.09 3.91 -19.51
C ASP A 140 9.28 2.83 -18.78
N TYR A 141 9.75 2.41 -17.59
CA TYR A 141 9.01 1.50 -16.74
C TYR A 141 7.62 2.05 -16.38
N LEU A 142 7.53 3.25 -15.82
CA LEU A 142 6.25 3.84 -15.40
C LEU A 142 5.28 4.07 -16.57
N ASN A 143 5.78 4.46 -17.75
CA ASN A 143 4.97 4.72 -18.94
C ASN A 143 4.28 3.46 -19.48
N ARG A 144 4.87 2.27 -19.29
CA ARG A 144 4.23 0.98 -19.63
C ARG A 144 2.98 0.70 -18.80
N TYR A 145 2.75 1.47 -17.74
CA TYR A 145 1.68 1.25 -16.78
C TYR A 145 0.82 2.50 -16.56
N ALA A 146 1.11 3.59 -17.28
CA ALA A 146 0.40 4.85 -17.13
C ALA A 146 -1.10 4.76 -17.45
N TYR A 147 -1.51 3.79 -18.25
CA TYR A 147 -2.93 3.54 -18.60
C TYR A 147 -3.68 2.67 -17.59
N LEU A 148 -2.98 2.08 -16.62
CA LEU A 148 -3.58 1.20 -15.59
C LEU A 148 -4.11 1.99 -14.38
N VAL A 149 -3.86 3.31 -14.34
CA VAL A 149 -4.10 4.18 -13.19
C VAL A 149 -4.96 5.37 -13.56
#